data_AF-A0A1A3B6G0-F1
#
_entry.id   AF-A0A1A3B6G0-F1
#
_cell.length_a   1.000
_cell.length_b   1.000
_cell.length_c   1.000
_cell.angle_alpha   90.00
_cell.angle_beta   90.00
_cell.angle_gamma   90.00
#
_symmetry.space_group_name_H-M   'P 1'
#
loop_
_entity.id
_entity.type
_entity.pdbx_description
1 polymer ?
#
loop_
_entity_poly.entity_id
_entity_poly.type
_entity_poly.pdbx_seq_one_letter_code
_entity_poly.pdbx_strand_id
1 'polypeptide(L)' 'ELAATGTPTAVVDEDPNDVVFFELPGADLSGEELSVTVIPQRSDEFTCSSCFLVQHRSRLRPSNSGLPVCADCA' A
#
# COMPACT_ATOMS: atom_id res chain seq x y z
N GLU A 1 23.68 31.11 -29.63
CA GLU A 1 22.31 30.69 -29.31
C GLU A 1 21.92 29.50 -30.19
N LEU A 2 21.22 28.52 -29.60
CA LEU A 2 20.62 27.27 -30.16
C LEU A 2 21.53 26.15 -30.70
N ALA A 3 21.52 24.97 -30.05
CA ALA A 3 20.67 23.83 -30.47
C ALA A 3 20.84 22.57 -29.56
N ALA A 4 19.71 22.14 -28.99
CA ALA A 4 19.19 20.78 -28.77
C ALA A 4 20.13 19.54 -28.66
N THR A 5 19.87 18.80 -27.58
CA THR A 5 19.76 17.34 -27.49
C THR A 5 21.02 16.48 -27.60
N GLY A 6 21.37 15.88 -26.46
CA GLY A 6 22.08 14.62 -26.39
C GLY A 6 21.87 14.03 -25.00
N THR A 7 20.74 13.36 -24.78
CA THR A 7 20.70 12.30 -23.76
C THR A 7 21.91 11.42 -24.04
N PRO A 8 22.83 11.17 -23.11
CA PRO A 8 23.78 10.11 -23.32
C PRO A 8 22.95 8.82 -23.27
N THR A 9 22.52 8.32 -24.42
CA THR A 9 22.22 6.90 -24.57
C THR A 9 23.53 6.21 -24.21
N ALA A 10 23.62 5.75 -22.96
CA ALA A 10 24.71 4.92 -22.49
C ALA A 10 24.68 3.68 -23.38
N VAL A 11 25.53 3.68 -24.40
CA VAL A 11 25.91 2.47 -25.12
C VAL A 11 26.71 1.66 -24.09
N VAL A 12 26.02 0.78 -23.38
CA VAL A 12 26.64 -0.14 -22.42
C VAL A 12 27.38 -1.19 -23.25
N ASP A 13 28.70 -1.07 -23.29
CA ASP A 13 29.58 -2.19 -23.65
C ASP A 13 29.49 -3.18 -22.48
N GLU A 14 28.80 -4.30 -22.69
CA GLU A 14 28.62 -5.35 -21.68
C GLU A 14 29.94 -6.10 -21.46
N ASP A 15 30.86 -5.52 -20.67
CA ASP A 15 31.88 -6.33 -20.01
C ASP A 15 31.19 -7.13 -18.88
N PRO A 16 31.21 -8.47 -18.92
CA PRO A 16 30.48 -9.31 -17.96
C PRO A 16 31.00 -9.20 -16.52
N ASN A 17 32.10 -8.48 -16.31
CA ASN A 17 32.72 -8.26 -15.00
C ASN A 17 32.42 -6.86 -14.42
N ASP A 18 31.93 -5.92 -15.23
CA ASP A 18 31.51 -4.59 -14.78
C ASP A 18 30.01 -4.57 -14.47
N VAL A 19 29.66 -5.06 -13.27
CA VAL A 19 28.32 -4.89 -12.72
C VAL A 19 28.15 -3.43 -12.31
N VAL A 20 27.75 -2.58 -13.26
CA VAL A 20 27.40 -1.19 -12.97
C VAL A 20 26.14 -1.21 -12.12
N PHE A 21 26.27 -0.92 -10.82
CA PHE A 21 25.15 -0.77 -9.90
C PHE A 21 24.31 0.43 -10.35
N PHE A 22 23.32 0.17 -11.20
CA PHE A 22 22.38 1.18 -11.69
C PHE A 22 21.37 1.47 -10.58
N GLU A 23 21.59 2.57 -9.87
CA GLU A 23 20.64 3.07 -8.89
C GLU A 23 19.55 3.86 -9.63
N LEU A 24 18.31 3.38 -9.52
CA LEU A 24 17.16 4.02 -10.17
C LEU A 24 16.88 5.38 -9.51
N PRO A 25 16.72 6.48 -10.29
CA PRO A 25 16.36 7.77 -9.72
C PRO A 25 14.98 7.65 -9.04
N GLY A 26 14.95 7.81 -7.71
CA GLY A 26 13.75 7.66 -6.88
C GLY A 26 13.64 6.33 -6.11
N ALA A 27 14.68 5.48 -6.12
CA ALA A 27 14.70 4.25 -5.31
C ALA A 27 15.11 4.47 -3.84
N ASP A 28 15.68 5.63 -3.52
CA ASP A 28 16.04 5.97 -2.15
C ASP A 28 14.85 6.60 -1.41
N LEU A 29 14.06 5.76 -0.74
CA LEU A 29 13.02 6.17 0.20
C LEU A 29 13.53 6.17 1.66
N SER A 30 14.85 6.08 1.88
CA SER A 30 15.42 5.95 3.23
C SER A 30 15.22 7.19 4.13
N GLY A 31 14.85 8.33 3.54
CA GLY A 31 14.53 9.58 4.24
C GLY A 31 13.03 9.90 4.36
N GLU A 32 12.13 9.04 3.87
CA GLU A 32 10.69 9.33 3.83
C GLU A 32 9.97 8.69 5.03
N GLU A 33 9.36 9.52 5.90
CA GLU A 33 8.58 9.06 7.06
C GLU A 33 7.10 8.94 6.69
N LEU A 34 6.58 7.70 6.62
CA LEU A 34 5.15 7.47 6.41
C LEU A 34 4.39 7.63 7.73
N SER A 35 3.78 8.80 7.94
CA SER A 35 2.87 9.03 9.07
C SER A 35 1.47 8.49 8.78
N VAL A 36 1.00 7.52 9.58
CA VAL A 36 -0.34 6.95 9.48
C VAL A 36 -1.13 7.28 10.74
N THR A 37 -2.28 7.92 10.57
CA THR A 37 -3.19 8.17 11.69
C THR A 37 -4.08 6.96 11.92
N VAL A 38 -4.03 6.39 13.13
CA VAL A 38 -4.93 5.30 13.54
C VAL A 38 -6.18 5.90 14.18
N ILE A 39 -7.34 5.63 13.59
CA ILE A 39 -8.64 5.98 14.19
C ILE A 39 -9.19 4.72 14.88
N PRO A 40 -9.41 4.75 16.20
CA PRO A 40 -10.01 3.62 16.90
C PRO A 40 -11.48 3.46 16.50
N GLN A 41 -11.95 2.22 16.56
CA GLN A 41 -13.35 1.87 16.33
C GLN A 41 -14.28 2.69 17.23
N ARG A 42 -15.29 3.33 16.64
CA ARG A 42 -16.32 4.05 17.41
C ARG A 42 -17.20 3.08 18.19
N SER A 43 -17.85 3.58 19.24
CA SER A 43 -18.70 2.77 20.13
C SER A 43 -19.89 2.11 19.42
N ASP A 44 -20.27 2.63 18.26
CA ASP A 44 -21.37 2.22 17.40
C ASP A 44 -20.91 1.44 16.17
N GLU A 45 -19.62 1.06 16.07
CA GLU A 45 -19.05 0.30 14.97
C GLU A 45 -18.54 -1.09 15.42
N PHE A 46 -18.47 -2.05 14.49
CA PHE A 46 -17.85 -3.35 14.67
C PHE A 46 -17.16 -3.82 13.38
N THR A 47 -16.17 -4.72 13.48
CA THR A 47 -15.54 -5.35 12.31
C THR A 47 -16.18 -6.70 12.04
N CYS A 48 -16.76 -6.89 10.85
CA CYS A 48 -17.38 -8.16 10.48
C CYS A 48 -16.32 -9.26 10.33
N SER A 49 -16.50 -10.41 10.98
CA SER A 49 -15.56 -11.53 10.89
C SER A 49 -15.57 -12.26 9.55
N SER A 50 -16.52 -11.97 8.65
CA SER A 50 -16.64 -12.61 7.34
C SER A 50 -16.08 -11.76 6.20
N CYS A 51 -16.34 -10.45 6.19
CA CYS A 51 -15.90 -9.54 5.13
C CYS A 51 -14.82 -8.54 5.57
N PHE A 52 -14.48 -8.52 6.86
CA PHE A 52 -13.46 -7.65 7.47
C PHE A 52 -13.70 -6.14 7.31
N LEU A 53 -14.90 -5.75 6.87
CA LEU A 53 -15.31 -4.35 6.80
C LEU A 53 -15.82 -3.86 8.15
N VAL A 54 -15.55 -2.58 8.44
CA VAL A 54 -16.14 -1.87 9.56
C VAL A 54 -17.58 -1.52 9.22
N GLN A 55 -18.50 -1.87 10.11
CA GLN A 55 -19.94 -1.64 9.94
C GLN A 55 -20.54 -1.05 11.21
N HIS A 56 -21.60 -0.28 11.06
CA HIS A 56 -22.38 0.20 12.21
C HIS A 56 -23.10 -0.96 12.91
N ARG A 57 -23.22 -0.92 14.24
CA ARG A 57 -23.85 -1.96 15.09
C ARG A 57 -25.30 -2.25 14.73
N SER A 58 -25.97 -1.33 14.01
CA SER A 58 -27.30 -1.59 13.44
C SER A 58 -27.32 -2.72 12.40
N ARG A 59 -26.18 -3.05 11.79
CA ARG A 59 -26.03 -4.18 10.85
C ARG A 59 -25.55 -5.47 11.54
N LEU A 60 -25.35 -5.48 12.85
CA LEU A 60 -24.88 -6.67 13.56
C LEU A 60 -25.97 -7.74 13.58
N ARG A 61 -25.65 -8.97 13.14
CA ARG A 61 -26.57 -10.11 13.11
C ARG A 61 -26.01 -11.22 14.02
N PRO A 62 -26.87 -11.92 14.79
CA PRO A 62 -26.43 -13.03 15.64
C PRO A 62 -25.82 -14.15 14.79
N SER A 63 -24.59 -14.55 15.13
CA SER A 63 -23.90 -15.68 14.51
C SER A 63 -23.81 -16.86 15.48
N ASN A 64 -23.79 -18.07 14.95
CA ASN A 64 -23.71 -19.29 15.76
C ASN A 64 -22.31 -19.53 16.34
N SER A 65 -21.29 -18.84 15.79
CA SER A 65 -19.88 -18.95 16.20
C SER A 65 -19.48 -17.96 17.29
N GLY A 66 -20.39 -17.08 17.73
CA GLY A 66 -20.11 -16.04 18.71
C GLY A 66 -19.28 -14.86 18.18
N LEU A 67 -18.95 -14.86 16.89
CA LEU A 67 -18.22 -13.77 16.23
C LEU A 67 -19.17 -12.73 15.64
N PRO A 68 -18.82 -11.43 15.60
CA PRO A 68 -19.70 -10.41 15.04
C PRO A 68 -19.74 -10.51 13.51
N VAL A 69 -20.93 -10.77 12.95
CA VAL A 69 -21.16 -10.87 11.49
C VAL A 69 -22.17 -9.81 11.08
N CYS A 70 -21.95 -9.13 9.95
CA CYS A 70 -22.91 -8.17 9.40
C CYS A 70 -24.09 -8.87 8.70
N ALA A 71 -25.22 -8.17 8.60
CA ALA A 71 -26.43 -8.66 7.94
C ALA A 71 -26.20 -9.17 6.50
N ASP A 72 -25.21 -8.61 5.79
CA ASP A 72 -24.87 -8.99 4.41
C ASP A 72 -24.08 -10.32 4.34
N CYS A 73 -23.45 -10.76 5.43
CA CYS A 73 -22.64 -11.98 5.49
C CYS A 73 -23.25 -13.10 6.35
N ALA A 74 -24.38 -12.83 7.03
CA ALA A 74 -24.99 -13.72 8.02
C ALA A 74 -26.19 -14.49 7.49
#